data_AF-A0ABD6BZ35-F1
#
_entry.id   AF-A0ABD6BZ35-F1
#
_cell.length_a   1.000
_cell.length_b   1.000
_cell.length_c   1.000
_cell.angle_alpha   90.00
_cell.angle_beta   90.00
_cell.angle_gamma   90.00
#
_symmetry.space_group_name_H-M   'P 1'
#
loop_
_entity.id
_entity.type
_entity.pdbx_description
1 polymer ?
#
loop_
_entity_poly.entity_id
_entity_poly.type
_entity_poly.pdbx_seq_one_letter_code
_entity_poly.pdbx_strand_id
1 'polypeptide(L)'
;MSRTRTYRCLGCLDHTLTREFDTSHLSVTCPECESFERFVNEAVFQTFRGFEKSPPDELEWGRLDRTEKLVVAERLARTAKTLADFDVVDEPDVQPVE
;
A
#
# COMPACT_ATOMS: atom_id res chain seq x y z
N MET A 1 2.92 13.83 -24.25
CA MET A 1 3.55 13.98 -22.92
C MET A 1 3.48 12.64 -22.22
N SER A 2 4.61 11.98 -21.97
CA SER A 2 4.62 10.78 -21.13
C SER A 2 4.25 11.20 -19.70
N ARG A 3 3.29 10.49 -19.09
CA ARG A 3 2.88 10.76 -17.71
C ARG A 3 3.83 10.01 -16.80
N THR A 4 4.73 10.72 -16.15
CA THR A 4 5.59 10.13 -15.13
C THR A 4 4.82 9.89 -13.83
N ARG A 5 5.29 8.92 -13.05
CA ARG A 5 4.79 8.54 -11.73
C ARG A 5 5.94 8.48 -10.76
N THR A 6 5.68 8.94 -9.54
CA THR A 6 6.61 8.88 -8.42
C THR A 6 6.29 7.67 -7.57
N TYR A 7 7.33 6.99 -7.11
CA TYR A 7 7.25 5.83 -6.25
C TYR A 7 8.17 6.04 -5.05
N ARG A 8 7.72 5.68 -3.85
CA ARG A 8 8.45 5.89 -2.59
C ARG A 8 8.84 4.58 -1.96
N CYS A 9 10.09 4.50 -1.49
CA CYS A 9 10.61 3.35 -0.76
C CYS A 9 9.79 3.11 0.51
N LEU A 10 9.30 1.89 0.72
CA LEU A 10 8.62 1.51 1.96
C LEU A 10 9.57 1.19 3.13
N GLY A 11 10.85 0.99 2.86
CA GLY A 11 11.87 0.78 3.89
C GLY A 11 12.19 2.10 4.60
N CYS A 12 12.85 3.02 3.90
CA CYS A 12 13.29 4.29 4.49
C CYS A 12 12.24 5.41 4.47
N LEU A 13 11.22 5.34 3.61
CA LEU A 13 10.23 6.42 3.38
C LEU A 13 10.80 7.74 2.82
N ASP A 14 12.13 7.89 2.74
CA ASP A 14 12.78 9.11 2.28
C ASP A 14 12.98 9.13 0.77
N HIS A 15 13.46 8.03 0.18
CA HIS A 15 13.84 8.00 -1.23
C HIS A 15 12.64 7.76 -2.16
N THR A 16 12.66 8.45 -3.31
CA THR A 16 11.64 8.28 -4.36
C THR A 16 12.26 8.09 -5.74
N LEU A 17 11.60 7.29 -6.57
CA LEU A 17 11.94 7.08 -7.98
C LEU A 17 10.83 7.60 -8.89
N THR A 18 11.21 8.19 -10.03
CA THR A 18 10.28 8.62 -11.07
C THR A 18 10.39 7.72 -12.29
N ARG A 19 9.26 7.20 -12.77
CA ARG A 19 9.18 6.27 -13.93
C ARG A 19 8.02 6.65 -14.85
N GLU A 20 8.08 6.24 -16.12
CA GLU A 20 7.05 6.54 -17.13
C GLU A 20 5.90 5.54 -17.15
N PHE A 21 6.09 4.36 -16.55
CA PHE A 21 5.03 3.37 -16.40
C PHE A 21 4.21 3.61 -15.14
N ASP A 22 2.94 3.19 -15.16
CA ASP A 22 1.98 3.38 -14.08
C ASP A 22 1.57 2.04 -13.46
N THR A 23 2.33 1.60 -12.45
CA THR A 23 2.07 0.40 -11.65
C THR A 23 1.79 0.76 -10.20
N SER A 24 1.26 -0.18 -9.41
CA SER A 24 1.02 0.03 -7.97
C SER A 24 2.31 0.08 -7.17
N HIS A 25 3.28 -0.75 -7.52
CA HIS A 25 4.60 -0.80 -6.90
C HIS A 25 5.64 -1.43 -7.82
N LEU A 26 6.90 -1.22 -7.46
CA LEU A 26 8.06 -1.87 -8.07
C LEU A 26 9.00 -2.35 -6.96
N SER A 27 9.70 -3.45 -7.19
CA SER A 27 10.69 -3.95 -6.25
C SER A 27 12.08 -3.67 -6.81
N VAL A 28 12.89 -2.91 -6.08
CA VAL A 28 14.23 -2.52 -6.49
C VAL A 28 15.06 -2.23 -5.25
N THR A 29 16.37 -2.39 -5.36
CA THR A 29 17.29 -1.94 -4.31
C THR A 29 17.19 -0.42 -4.17
N CYS A 30 16.84 0.04 -2.98
CA CYS A 30 16.80 1.46 -2.66
C CYS A 30 18.24 2.00 -2.63
N PRO A 31 18.58 3.06 -3.37
CA PRO A 31 19.92 3.63 -3.34
C PRO A 31 20.24 4.35 -2.03
N GLU A 32 19.23 4.64 -1.20
CA GLU A 32 19.41 5.38 0.06
C GLU A 32 19.62 4.45 1.26
N CYS A 33 18.80 3.40 1.39
CA CYS A 33 18.90 2.45 2.50
C CYS A 33 19.51 1.11 2.09
N GLU A 34 20.00 1.01 0.85
CA GLU A 34 20.73 -0.11 0.26
C GLU A 34 20.02 -1.48 0.35
N SER A 35 18.77 -1.47 0.75
CA SER A 35 17.94 -2.66 0.98
C SER A 35 17.05 -2.91 -0.22
N PHE A 36 16.76 -4.19 -0.48
CA PHE A 36 15.82 -4.58 -1.51
C PHE A 36 14.40 -4.32 -1.03
N GLU A 37 13.79 -3.26 -1.54
CA GLU A 37 12.55 -2.71 -0.99
C GLU A 37 11.45 -2.60 -2.05
N ARG A 38 10.21 -2.55 -1.56
CA ARG A 38 9.08 -2.15 -2.39
C ARG A 38 9.00 -0.63 -2.45
N PHE A 39 8.97 -0.11 -3.66
CA PHE A 39 8.67 1.27 -3.99
C PHE A 39 7.20 1.37 -4.40
N VAL A 40 6.37 1.93 -3.54
CA VAL A 40 4.93 2.08 -3.79
C VAL A 40 4.64 3.38 -4.51
N ASN A 41 3.63 3.39 -5.37
CA ASN A 41 3.17 4.61 -6.02
C ASN A 41 2.83 5.69 -4.99
N GLU A 42 3.23 6.94 -5.25
CA GLU A 42 3.10 8.04 -4.28
C GLU A 42 1.65 8.28 -3.85
N ALA A 43 0.67 8.15 -4.76
CA ALA A 43 -0.74 8.31 -4.40
C ALA A 43 -1.19 7.23 -3.39
N VAL A 44 -0.73 5.98 -3.58
CA VAL A 44 -0.99 4.87 -2.66
C VAL A 44 -0.33 5.13 -1.31
N PHE A 45 0.91 5.59 -1.30
CA PHE A 45 1.62 5.93 -0.07
C PHE A 45 0.93 7.03 0.72
N GLN A 46 0.47 8.09 0.05
CA GLN A 46 -0.22 9.21 0.71
C GLN A 46 -1.55 8.76 1.32
N THR A 47 -2.34 7.96 0.61
CA THR A 47 -3.57 7.36 1.15
C THR A 47 -3.27 6.48 2.37
N PHE A 48 -2.29 5.58 2.26
CA PHE A 48 -1.86 4.74 3.38
C PHE A 48 -1.43 5.58 4.60
N ARG A 49 -0.59 6.59 4.41
CA ARG A 49 -0.14 7.48 5.51
C ARG A 49 -1.27 8.34 6.07
N GLY A 50 -2.26 8.70 5.27
CA GLY A 50 -3.47 9.37 5.73
C GLY A 50 -4.21 8.51 6.75
N PHE A 51 -4.49 7.25 6.40
CA PHE A 51 -5.17 6.32 7.30
C PHE A 51 -4.34 5.88 8.49
N GLU A 52 -3.02 5.77 8.35
CA GLU A 52 -2.14 5.52 9.51
C GLU A 52 -2.18 6.65 10.54
N LYS A 53 -2.42 7.90 10.11
CA LYS A 53 -2.58 9.05 11.01
C LYS A 53 -4.00 9.18 11.54
N SER A 54 -4.98 8.90 10.70
CA SER A 54 -6.41 9.02 10.99
C SER A 54 -7.12 7.83 10.39
N PRO A 55 -7.24 6.71 11.12
CA PRO A 55 -7.93 5.53 10.66
C PRO A 55 -9.38 5.87 10.24
N PRO A 56 -9.90 5.25 9.17
CA PRO A 56 -11.29 5.39 8.78
C PRO A 56 -12.22 4.70 9.81
N ASP A 57 -13.43 5.22 9.98
CA ASP A 57 -14.42 4.66 10.90
C ASP A 57 -15.13 3.44 10.28
N GLU A 58 -15.30 3.41 8.95
CA GLU A 58 -16.04 2.36 8.25
C GLU A 58 -15.25 1.05 8.06
N LEU A 59 -13.97 1.04 8.39
CA LEU A 59 -13.09 -0.11 8.20
C LEU A 59 -12.20 -0.28 9.43
N GLU A 60 -12.12 -1.49 9.98
CA GLU A 60 -11.28 -1.82 11.13
C GLU A 60 -9.78 -1.83 10.77
N TRP A 61 -9.24 -0.67 10.39
CA TRP A 61 -7.87 -0.50 9.90
C TRP A 61 -6.81 -1.03 10.86
N GLY A 62 -7.07 -0.99 12.17
CA GLY A 62 -6.18 -1.52 13.20
C GLY A 62 -6.02 -3.04 13.18
N ARG A 63 -6.98 -3.78 12.62
CA ARG A 63 -6.92 -5.25 12.49
C ARG A 63 -6.11 -5.70 11.28
N LEU A 64 -5.96 -4.83 10.28
CA LEU A 64 -5.23 -5.13 9.06
C LEU A 64 -3.73 -5.11 9.27
N ASP A 65 -3.04 -6.10 8.69
CA ASP A 65 -1.60 -6.07 8.59
C ASP A 65 -1.11 -5.00 7.59
N ARG A 66 0.20 -4.74 7.58
CA ARG A 66 0.80 -3.70 6.73
C ARG A 66 0.53 -3.94 5.24
N THR A 67 0.58 -5.19 4.79
CA THR A 67 0.35 -5.57 3.39
C THR A 67 -1.11 -5.36 3.03
N GLU A 68 -2.05 -5.80 3.87
CA GLU A 68 -3.49 -5.60 3.67
C GLU A 68 -3.85 -4.12 3.58
N LYS A 69 -3.33 -3.31 4.51
CA LYS A 69 -3.47 -1.85 4.48
C LYS A 69 -2.99 -1.23 3.16
N LEU A 70 -1.85 -1.69 2.64
CA LEU A 70 -1.31 -1.23 1.37
C LEU A 70 -2.19 -1.65 0.19
N VAL A 71 -2.82 -2.82 0.25
CA VAL A 71 -3.79 -3.26 -0.78
C VAL A 71 -5.03 -2.38 -0.74
N VAL A 72 -5.60 -2.09 0.42
CA VAL A 72 -6.75 -1.19 0.55
C VAL A 72 -6.39 0.21 0.01
N ALA A 73 -5.26 0.76 0.43
CA ALA A 73 -4.79 2.07 -0.06
C ALA A 73 -4.58 2.09 -1.59
N GLU A 74 -4.07 1.00 -2.17
CA GLU A 74 -3.88 0.86 -3.62
C GLU A 74 -5.20 0.96 -4.36
N ARG A 75 -6.17 0.17 -3.91
CA ARG A 75 -7.50 0.11 -4.51
C ARG A 75 -8.23 1.44 -4.41
N LEU A 76 -8.17 2.11 -3.25
CA LEU A 76 -8.80 3.43 -3.06
C LEU A 76 -8.14 4.52 -3.89
N ALA A 77 -6.80 4.51 -4.01
CA ALA A 77 -6.08 5.58 -4.71
C ALA A 77 -6.09 5.43 -6.24
N ARG A 78 -6.24 4.21 -6.75
CA ARG A 78 -6.01 3.90 -8.17
C ARG A 78 -7.19 3.27 -8.90
N THR A 79 -8.26 2.94 -8.19
CA THR A 79 -9.48 2.38 -8.78
C THR A 79 -10.71 3.17 -8.36
N ALA A 80 -11.89 2.75 -8.81
CA ALA A 80 -13.16 3.34 -8.37
C ALA A 80 -13.70 2.75 -7.06
N LYS A 81 -12.91 1.92 -6.35
CA LYS A 81 -13.31 1.35 -5.07
C LYS A 81 -13.37 2.41 -3.98
N THR A 82 -14.24 2.15 -3.02
CA THR A 82 -14.52 2.94 -1.82
C THR A 82 -14.32 2.09 -0.58
N LEU A 83 -14.36 2.68 0.62
CA LEU A 83 -14.20 1.93 1.88
C LEU A 83 -15.29 0.86 2.05
N ALA A 84 -16.50 1.09 1.53
CA ALA A 84 -17.61 0.14 1.56
C ALA A 84 -17.37 -1.13 0.70
N ASP A 85 -16.34 -1.13 -0.14
CA ASP A 85 -15.96 -2.30 -0.95
C ASP A 85 -15.01 -3.26 -0.23
N PHE A 86 -14.74 -3.03 1.06
CA PHE A 86 -13.86 -3.82 1.90
C PHE A 86 -14.60 -4.29 3.15
N ASP A 87 -14.28 -5.51 3.57
CA ASP A 87 -14.77 -6.11 4.80
C ASP A 87 -13.58 -6.83 5.47
N VAL A 88 -13.51 -6.80 6.80
CA VAL A 88 -12.48 -7.48 7.57
C VAL A 88 -13.05 -8.80 8.04
N VAL A 89 -12.66 -9.88 7.36
CA VAL A 89 -13.08 -11.22 7.73
C VAL A 89 -12.03 -11.86 8.62
N ASP A 90 -12.47 -12.51 9.70
CA ASP A 90 -11.59 -13.37 10.49
C ASP A 90 -11.09 -14.54 9.63
N GLU A 91 -9.81 -14.89 9.76
CA GLU A 91 -9.31 -16.12 9.16
C GLU A 91 -10.18 -17.29 9.65
N PRO A 92 -10.67 -18.16 8.76
CA PRO A 92 -11.41 -19.33 9.20
C PRO A 92 -10.51 -20.12 10.14
N ASP A 93 -11.07 -20.59 11.24
CA ASP A 93 -10.41 -21.49 12.19
C ASP A 93 -10.03 -22.77 11.43
N VAL A 94 -8.83 -22.78 10.83
CA VAL A 94 -8.28 -23.95 10.15
C VAL A 94 -7.79 -24.88 11.27
N GLN A 95 -8.74 -25.65 11.81
CA GLN A 95 -8.45 -26.77 12.69
C GLN A 95 -7.45 -27.68 11.96
N PRO A 96 -6.31 -28.05 12.58
CA PRO A 96 -5.42 -29.04 12.01
C PRO A 96 -6.21 -30.33 11.79
N VAL A 97 -6.20 -30.84 10.57
CA VAL A 97 -6.62 -32.22 10.31
C VAL A 97 -5.52 -33.13 10.85
N GLU A 98 -5.81 -33.85 11.93
CA GLU A 98 -4.94 -34.95 12.42
C GLU A 98 -4.94 -36.14 11.45
#